data_AF-A0A7S1B8A5-F1
#
_entry.id   AF-A0A7S1B8A5-F1
#
_cell.length_a   1.000
_cell.length_b   1.000
_cell.length_c   1.000
_cell.angle_alpha   90.00
_cell.angle_beta   90.00
_cell.angle_gamma   90.00
#
_symmetry.space_group_name_H-M   'P 1'
#
loop_
_entity.id
_entity.type
_entity.pdbx_description
1 polymer ?
#
loop_
_entity_poly.entity_id
_entity_poly.type
_entity_poly.pdbx_seq_one_letter_code
_entity_poly.pdbx_strand_id
1 'polypeptide(L)'
;YTEGWVEFAKKRVARAVAEALNCTPISNCKRSVHASDLWNIKYLRKFQWSHLTEKVAYERRVREQKLRIEMMQTKRENAAYMSLVEKGQKQEKIEERIRKRARKTGEDVEPEGEGTYKKSKKNFRQIRALEDLTVENSKSASIPVLESLL
;
A
#
# COMPACT_ATOMS: atom_id res chain seq x y z
N TYR A 1 1.17 13.66 -31.29
CA TYR A 1 0.88 12.30 -31.77
C TYR A 1 -0.44 12.33 -32.50
N THR A 2 -0.53 11.75 -33.71
CA THR A 2 -1.73 11.74 -34.58
C THR A 2 -2.33 10.33 -34.77
N GLU A 3 -1.73 9.32 -34.14
CA GLU A 3 -2.16 7.92 -34.25
C GLU A 3 -3.06 7.53 -33.07
N GLY A 4 -4.05 6.67 -33.35
CA GLY A 4 -5.00 6.16 -32.36
C GLY A 4 -5.16 4.65 -32.45
N TRP A 5 -5.62 4.02 -31.36
CA TRP A 5 -5.83 2.59 -31.26
C TRP A 5 -7.32 2.29 -31.07
N VAL A 6 -7.84 1.32 -31.82
CA VAL A 6 -9.23 0.85 -31.71
C VAL A 6 -9.22 -0.64 -31.41
N GLU A 7 -9.88 -1.05 -30.33
CA GLU A 7 -10.03 -2.44 -29.94
C GLU A 7 -11.43 -2.95 -30.29
N PHE A 8 -11.50 -4.17 -30.85
CA PHE A 8 -12.75 -4.82 -31.20
C PHE A 8 -12.92 -6.10 -30.38
N ALA A 9 -14.15 -6.36 -29.90
CA ALA A 9 -14.47 -7.57 -29.15
C ALA A 9 -14.31 -8.87 -29.97
N LYS A 10 -14.53 -8.83 -31.30
CA LYS A 10 -14.47 -10.00 -32.19
C LYS A 10 -13.36 -9.84 -33.23
N LYS A 11 -12.41 -10.78 -33.27
CA LYS A 11 -11.28 -10.79 -34.24
C LYS A 11 -11.71 -10.72 -35.71
N ARG A 12 -12.85 -11.34 -36.04
CA ARG A 12 -13.38 -11.37 -37.42
C ARG A 12 -13.79 -9.97 -37.88
N VAL A 13 -14.42 -9.20 -36.99
CA VAL A 13 -14.84 -7.82 -37.26
C VAL A 13 -13.60 -6.94 -37.41
N ALA A 14 -12.64 -7.04 -36.49
CA ALA A 14 -11.39 -6.28 -36.57
C ALA A 14 -10.67 -6.46 -37.91
N ARG A 15 -10.57 -7.72 -38.37
CA ARG A 15 -9.95 -8.06 -39.65
C ARG A 15 -10.74 -7.50 -40.83
N ALA A 16 -12.05 -7.71 -40.85
CA ALA A 16 -12.91 -7.22 -41.93
C ALA A 16 -12.89 -5.69 -42.04
N VAL A 17 -12.92 -4.98 -40.90
CA VAL A 17 -12.85 -3.51 -40.87
C VAL A 17 -11.49 -3.02 -41.35
N ALA A 18 -10.39 -3.65 -40.92
CA ALA A 18 -9.06 -3.27 -41.40
C ALA A 18 -8.91 -3.50 -42.91
N GLU A 19 -9.38 -4.64 -43.43
CA GLU A 19 -9.34 -4.93 -44.87
C GLU A 19 -10.25 -3.99 -45.68
N ALA A 20 -11.42 -3.63 -45.15
CA ALA A 20 -12.38 -2.78 -45.86
C ALA A 20 -12.04 -1.29 -45.83
N LEU A 21 -11.52 -0.77 -44.70
CA LEU A 21 -11.22 0.65 -44.54
C LEU A 21 -9.82 1.01 -45.00
N ASN A 22 -8.85 0.09 -44.97
CA ASN A 22 -7.48 0.44 -45.33
C ASN A 22 -7.39 0.97 -46.77
N CYS A 23 -6.68 2.08 -46.95
CA CYS A 23 -6.52 2.81 -48.20
C CYS A 23 -7.83 3.35 -48.81
N THR A 24 -8.90 3.51 -48.02
CA THR A 24 -10.14 4.17 -48.47
C THR A 24 -10.18 5.63 -48.03
N PRO A 25 -10.89 6.52 -48.76
CA PRO A 25 -11.01 7.93 -48.37
C PRO A 25 -11.76 8.07 -47.04
N ILE A 26 -11.25 8.94 -46.17
CA ILE A 26 -11.85 9.17 -44.84
C ILE A 26 -13.26 9.75 -44.96
N SER A 27 -13.46 10.61 -45.97
CA SER A 27 -14.75 11.23 -46.22
C SER A 27 -15.09 11.20 -47.70
N ASN A 28 -16.38 11.06 -48.01
CA ASN A 28 -16.93 11.17 -49.36
C ASN A 28 -17.32 12.61 -49.73
N CYS A 29 -17.20 13.55 -48.80
CA CYS A 29 -17.56 14.95 -48.99
C CYS A 29 -16.35 15.79 -49.39
N LYS A 30 -16.41 16.40 -50.56
CA LYS A 30 -15.33 17.24 -51.12
C LYS A 30 -14.98 18.48 -50.29
N ARG A 31 -15.87 18.92 -49.40
CA ARG A 31 -15.65 20.09 -48.50
C ARG A 31 -15.14 19.70 -47.11
N SER A 32 -14.99 18.40 -46.86
CA SER A 32 -14.45 17.92 -45.59
C SER A 32 -12.97 18.27 -45.47
N VAL A 33 -12.50 18.53 -44.24
CA VAL A 33 -11.08 18.72 -43.93
C VAL A 33 -10.24 17.52 -44.36
N HIS A 34 -10.84 16.33 -44.33
CA HIS A 34 -10.21 15.05 -44.67
C HIS A 34 -10.67 14.51 -46.04
N ALA A 35 -10.97 15.39 -46.99
CA ALA A 35 -11.42 14.99 -48.33
C ALA A 35 -10.34 14.25 -49.14
N SER A 36 -9.06 14.61 -48.93
CA SER A 36 -7.91 14.00 -49.62
C SER A 36 -7.22 12.92 -48.80
N ASP A 37 -7.61 12.75 -47.54
CA ASP A 37 -6.94 11.83 -46.62
C ASP A 37 -7.47 10.40 -46.80
N LEU A 38 -6.57 9.44 -46.69
CA LEU A 38 -6.88 8.02 -46.74
C LEU A 38 -6.73 7.40 -45.35
N TRP A 39 -7.61 6.45 -45.04
CA TRP A 39 -7.44 5.59 -43.88
C TRP A 39 -6.18 4.75 -44.03
N ASN A 40 -5.31 4.78 -43.01
CA ASN A 40 -4.17 3.89 -42.87
C ASN A 40 -4.37 3.08 -41.59
N ILE A 41 -4.88 1.85 -41.72
CA ILE A 41 -5.25 1.00 -40.58
C ILE A 41 -4.67 -0.39 -40.78
N LYS A 42 -4.05 -0.93 -39.73
CA LYS A 42 -3.50 -2.29 -39.73
C LYS A 42 -4.10 -3.13 -38.61
N TYR A 43 -4.56 -4.33 -38.96
CA TYR A 43 -4.97 -5.31 -37.96
C TYR A 43 -3.75 -5.93 -37.28
N LEU A 44 -3.70 -5.86 -35.95
CA LEU A 44 -2.72 -6.57 -35.13
C LEU A 44 -3.35 -7.78 -34.46
N ARG A 45 -2.80 -8.97 -34.72
CA ARG A 45 -3.28 -10.22 -34.15
C ARG A 45 -2.71 -10.41 -32.75
N LYS A 46 -3.54 -10.92 -31.82
CA LYS A 46 -3.18 -11.16 -30.41
C LYS A 46 -2.71 -9.90 -29.66
N PHE A 47 -3.12 -8.73 -30.13
CA PHE A 47 -2.80 -7.46 -29.50
C PHE A 47 -4.03 -6.94 -28.73
N GLN A 48 -3.82 -6.47 -27.51
CA GLN A 48 -4.85 -5.96 -26.60
C GLN A 48 -4.43 -4.60 -26.06
N TRP A 49 -5.39 -3.79 -25.61
CA TRP A 49 -5.12 -2.49 -25.00
C TRP A 49 -4.16 -2.59 -23.80
N SER A 50 -4.21 -3.71 -23.07
CA SER A 50 -3.28 -4.01 -21.99
C SER A 50 -1.82 -3.96 -22.45
N HIS A 51 -1.46 -4.43 -23.65
CA HIS A 51 -0.07 -4.42 -24.12
C HIS A 51 0.46 -3.01 -24.41
N LEU A 52 -0.40 -2.07 -24.82
CA LEU A 52 -0.02 -0.65 -24.99
C LEU A 52 0.34 -0.01 -23.66
N THR A 53 -0.47 -0.31 -22.66
CA THR A 53 -0.36 0.27 -21.33
C THR A 53 0.57 -0.53 -20.42
N GLU A 54 0.96 -1.75 -20.83
CA GLU A 54 1.74 -2.69 -20.01
C GLU A 54 3.06 -2.11 -19.57
N LYS A 55 3.85 -1.54 -20.51
CA LYS A 55 5.13 -0.92 -20.18
C LYS A 55 4.96 0.24 -19.19
N VAL A 56 4.00 1.13 -19.45
CA VAL A 56 3.72 2.29 -18.58
C VAL A 56 3.21 1.85 -17.21
N ALA A 57 2.31 0.87 -17.16
CA ALA A 57 1.75 0.32 -15.93
C ALA A 57 2.81 -0.45 -15.14
N TYR A 58 3.72 -1.17 -15.80
CA TYR A 58 4.86 -1.83 -15.18
C TYR A 58 5.81 -0.80 -14.56
N GLU A 59 6.23 0.22 -15.32
CA GLU A 59 7.10 1.28 -14.81
C GLU A 59 6.49 2.04 -13.64
N ARG A 60 5.17 2.31 -13.68
CA ARG A 60 4.45 2.91 -12.54
C ARG A 60 4.46 2.00 -11.31
N ARG A 61 4.13 0.72 -11.48
CA ARG A 61 4.15 -0.27 -10.37
C ARG A 61 5.55 -0.39 -9.75
N VAL A 62 6.60 -0.47 -10.57
CA VAL A 62 7.98 -0.53 -10.07
C VAL A 62 8.35 0.73 -9.29
N ARG A 63 7.96 1.92 -9.79
CA ARG A 63 8.21 3.19 -9.09
C ARG A 63 7.48 3.24 -7.74
N GLU A 64 6.20 2.88 -7.72
CA GLU A 64 5.40 2.85 -6.48
C GLU A 64 5.97 1.87 -5.45
N GLN A 65 6.43 0.69 -5.89
CA GLN A 65 7.07 -0.29 -5.02
C GLN A 65 8.36 0.26 -4.42
N LYS A 66 9.22 0.91 -5.21
CA LYS A 66 10.46 1.53 -4.71
C LYS A 66 10.17 2.61 -3.67
N LEU A 67 9.27 3.53 -3.99
CA LEU A 67 8.84 4.58 -3.05
C LEU A 67 8.28 3.98 -1.76
N ARG A 68 7.48 2.91 -1.85
CA ARG A 68 6.94 2.24 -0.67
C ARG A 68 8.04 1.64 0.19
N ILE A 69 9.05 1.01 -0.41
CA ILE A 69 10.20 0.44 0.31
C ILE A 69 10.99 1.54 1.01
N GLU A 70 11.30 2.64 0.31
CA GLU A 70 11.99 3.80 0.87
C GLU A 70 11.21 4.39 2.06
N MET A 71 9.90 4.61 1.90
CA MET A 71 9.04 5.08 2.99
C MET A 71 9.02 4.13 4.19
N MET A 72 8.99 2.82 3.94
CA MET A 72 9.03 1.81 5.01
C MET A 72 10.36 1.82 5.76
N GLN A 73 11.47 2.00 5.04
CA GLN A 73 12.79 2.13 5.65
C GLN A 73 12.87 3.38 6.55
N THR A 74 12.51 4.56 6.04
CA THR A 74 12.51 5.79 6.84
C THR A 74 11.59 5.68 8.06
N LYS A 75 10.41 5.08 7.91
CA LYS A 75 9.50 4.84 9.06
C LYS A 75 10.13 3.94 10.11
N ARG A 76 10.85 2.90 9.69
CA ARG A 76 11.53 1.97 10.60
C ARG A 76 12.66 2.67 11.36
N GLU A 77 13.46 3.46 10.67
CA GLU A 77 14.55 4.25 11.26
C GLU A 77 14.01 5.29 12.24
N ASN A 78 12.97 6.03 11.86
CA ASN A 78 12.31 7.01 12.72
C ASN A 78 11.69 6.37 13.97
N ALA A 79 11.01 5.23 13.83
CA ALA A 79 10.44 4.51 14.96
C ALA A 79 11.53 4.01 15.92
N ALA A 80 12.65 3.52 15.39
CA ALA A 80 13.81 3.14 16.20
C ALA A 80 14.36 4.35 16.97
N TYR A 81 14.55 5.48 16.30
CA TYR A 81 15.02 6.73 16.91
C TYR A 81 14.09 7.23 18.02
N MET A 82 12.78 7.27 17.79
CA MET A 82 11.79 7.64 18.81
C MET A 82 11.89 6.72 20.04
N SER A 83 12.06 5.41 19.84
CA SER A 83 12.22 4.47 20.95
C SER A 83 13.50 4.70 21.76
N LEU A 84 14.58 5.14 21.13
CA LEU A 84 15.85 5.48 21.77
C LEU A 84 15.72 6.78 22.57
N VAL A 85 15.10 7.81 22.00
CA VAL A 85 14.83 9.08 22.69
C VAL A 85 13.96 8.86 23.92
N GLU A 86 12.88 8.08 23.81
CA GLU A 86 12.04 7.74 24.95
C GLU A 86 12.80 6.99 26.06
N LYS A 87 13.70 6.07 25.68
CA LYS A 87 14.55 5.35 26.64
C LYS A 87 15.51 6.31 27.35
N GLY A 88 16.15 7.22 26.61
CA GLY A 88 17.02 8.25 27.16
C GLY A 88 16.29 9.17 28.15
N GLN A 89 15.11 9.69 27.78
CA GLN A 89 14.28 10.50 28.67
C GLN A 89 13.84 9.74 29.93
N LYS A 90 13.56 8.43 29.80
CA LYS A 90 13.22 7.57 30.95
C LYS A 90 14.44 7.38 31.86
N GLN A 91 15.62 7.14 31.32
CA GLN A 91 16.88 7.00 32.07
C GLN A 91 17.21 8.29 32.81
N GLU A 92 17.17 9.44 32.14
CA GLU A 92 17.42 10.76 32.75
C GLU A 92 16.46 11.03 33.93
N LYS A 93 15.16 10.76 33.76
CA LYS A 93 14.17 10.91 34.85
C LYS A 93 14.44 9.97 36.02
N ILE A 94 14.98 8.77 35.76
CA ILE A 94 15.35 7.82 36.81
C ILE A 94 16.59 8.33 37.55
N GLU A 95 17.62 8.75 36.83
CA GLU A 95 18.85 9.33 37.39
C GLU A 95 18.54 10.58 38.23
N GLU A 96 17.67 11.47 37.75
CA GLU A 96 17.26 12.66 38.51
C GLU A 96 16.55 12.28 39.82
N ARG A 97 15.69 11.25 39.80
CA ARG A 97 15.03 10.73 41.01
C ARG A 97 16.03 10.10 41.98
N ILE A 98 17.00 9.35 41.49
CA ILE A 98 18.07 8.75 42.30
C ILE A 98 18.90 9.87 42.94
N ARG A 99 19.35 10.85 42.16
CA ARG A 99 20.13 12.01 42.63
C ARG A 99 19.40 12.83 43.69
N LYS A 100 18.08 13.07 43.51
CA LYS A 100 17.24 13.75 44.51
C LYS A 100 17.10 12.94 45.80
N ARG A 101 17.01 11.61 45.72
CA ARG A 101 16.97 10.73 46.90
C ARG A 101 18.31 10.68 47.63
N ALA A 102 19.43 10.57 46.89
CA ALA A 102 20.77 10.61 47.46
C ALA A 102 21.03 11.91 48.24
N ARG A 103 20.69 13.06 47.65
CA ARG A 103 20.76 14.38 48.34
C ARG A 103 19.92 14.46 49.61
N LYS A 104 18.83 13.69 49.72
CA LYS A 104 17.94 13.69 50.88
C LYS A 104 18.39 12.73 51.98
N THR A 105 19.22 11.74 51.64
CA THR A 105 19.62 10.63 52.54
C THR A 105 21.09 10.74 52.96
N GLY A 106 21.90 11.58 52.31
CA GLY A 106 23.27 11.89 52.75
C GLY A 106 24.31 10.82 52.44
N GLU A 107 23.99 9.83 51.60
CA GLU A 107 24.95 8.84 51.07
C GLU A 107 25.27 9.14 49.61
N ASP A 108 26.56 9.29 49.31
CA ASP A 108 27.09 9.40 47.95
C ASP A 108 27.01 8.04 47.24
N VAL A 109 26.19 7.96 46.20
CA VAL A 109 26.08 6.78 45.34
C VAL A 109 26.59 7.15 43.96
N GLU A 110 27.79 6.65 43.63
CA GLU A 110 28.39 6.65 42.30
C GLU A 110 27.49 5.90 41.28
N PRO A 111 27.38 6.38 40.03
CA PRO A 111 26.60 5.70 39.00
C PRO A 111 27.37 4.48 38.46
N GLU A 112 27.11 3.32 39.05
CA GLU A 112 27.53 2.02 38.50
C GLU A 112 27.01 1.86 37.06
N GLY A 113 27.97 1.73 36.14
CA GLY A 113 27.75 1.41 34.74
C GLY A 113 27.24 -0.02 34.53
N GLU A 114 26.63 -0.22 33.37
CA GLU A 114 26.18 -1.51 32.83
C GLU A 114 25.10 -2.25 33.62
N GLY A 115 23.86 -1.81 33.41
CA GLY A 115 22.65 -2.46 33.90
C GLY A 115 22.51 -3.91 33.43
N THR A 116 22.80 -4.85 34.33
CA THR A 116 22.24 -6.20 34.25
C THR A 116 20.72 -6.11 34.35
N TYR A 117 20.03 -6.45 33.25
CA TYR A 117 18.58 -6.45 33.17
C TYR A 117 17.97 -7.44 34.19
N LYS A 118 17.60 -6.96 35.39
CA LYS A 118 16.74 -7.73 36.30
C LYS A 118 15.36 -7.83 35.67
N LYS A 119 15.09 -8.94 34.96
CA LYS A 119 13.75 -9.31 34.48
C LYS A 119 12.79 -9.33 35.67
N SER A 120 11.98 -8.28 35.80
CA SER A 120 10.81 -8.31 36.68
C SER A 120 9.91 -9.46 36.22
N LYS A 121 9.69 -10.45 37.10
CA LYS A 121 8.75 -11.55 36.87
C LYS A 121 7.35 -10.93 36.77
N LYS A 122 6.90 -10.62 35.56
CA LYS A 122 5.52 -10.24 35.32
C LYS A 122 4.67 -11.49 35.56
N ASN A 123 3.95 -11.52 36.67
CA ASN A 123 2.93 -12.53 36.91
C ASN A 123 1.83 -12.31 35.88
N PHE A 124 1.83 -13.11 34.82
CA PHE A 124 0.71 -13.19 33.90
C PHE A 124 -0.45 -13.85 34.64
N ARG A 125 -1.60 -13.16 34.71
CA ARG A 125 -2.86 -13.82 35.07
C ARG A 125 -3.23 -14.72 33.91
N GLN A 126 -3.04 -16.02 34.08
CA GLN A 126 -3.46 -17.01 33.10
C GLN A 126 -4.99 -16.98 33.06
N ILE A 127 -5.56 -16.51 31.95
CA ILE A 127 -7.00 -16.59 31.71
C ILE A 127 -7.29 -18.06 31.45
N ARG A 128 -8.19 -18.66 32.23
CA ARG A 128 -8.67 -20.03 32.01
C ARG A 128 -9.28 -20.11 30.60
N ALA A 129 -8.86 -21.10 29.81
CA ALA A 129 -9.50 -21.39 28.54
C ALA A 129 -10.99 -21.69 28.81
N LEU A 130 -11.87 -21.00 28.09
CA LEU A 130 -13.29 -21.33 28.07
C LEU A 130 -13.40 -22.63 27.29
N GLU A 131 -13.77 -23.72 27.97
CA GLU A 131 -14.04 -25.00 27.31
C GLU A 131 -15.18 -24.83 26.30
N ASP A 132 -15.01 -25.45 25.14
CA ASP A 132 -15.94 -25.47 24.03
C ASP A 132 -17.30 -26.06 24.47
N LEU A 133 -18.23 -25.21 24.90
CA LEU A 133 -19.65 -25.52 24.88
C LEU A 133 -20.15 -25.37 23.44
N THR A 134 -19.77 -26.35 22.63
CA THR A 134 -20.54 -26.65 21.43
C THR A 134 -21.90 -27.20 21.85
N VAL A 135 -22.91 -26.69 21.14
CA VAL A 135 -24.29 -27.19 21.07
C VAL A 135 -25.25 -26.58 22.10
N GLU A 136 -26.28 -25.93 21.54
CA GLU A 136 -27.50 -25.38 22.15
C GLU A 136 -27.43 -23.95 22.71
N ASN A 137 -27.64 -22.96 21.84
CA ASN A 137 -28.94 -22.26 21.84
C ASN A 137 -29.10 -21.39 20.59
N SER A 138 -29.75 -21.94 19.58
CA SER A 138 -30.36 -21.15 18.52
C SER A 138 -31.52 -20.35 19.12
N LYS A 139 -31.33 -19.06 19.38
CA LYS A 139 -32.33 -17.98 19.20
C LYS A 139 -31.83 -16.67 19.83
N SER A 140 -32.07 -15.59 19.10
CA SER A 140 -32.05 -14.17 19.48
C SER A 140 -30.72 -13.54 19.91
N ALA A 141 -30.07 -12.86 18.96
CA ALA A 141 -29.63 -11.47 19.15
C ALA A 141 -29.27 -10.87 17.78
N SER A 142 -30.22 -10.15 17.20
CA SER A 142 -30.01 -9.29 16.04
C SER A 142 -29.07 -8.14 16.44
N ILE A 143 -27.96 -7.96 15.72
CA ILE A 143 -27.10 -6.78 15.84
C ILE A 143 -27.12 -6.07 14.49
N PRO A 144 -27.64 -4.83 14.39
CA PRO A 144 -27.58 -4.06 13.15
C PRO A 144 -26.16 -3.50 13.00
N VAL A 145 -25.44 -3.95 11.95
CA VAL A 145 -24.18 -3.32 11.54
C VAL A 145 -24.52 -2.16 10.60
N LEU A 146 -24.04 -0.99 11.00
CA LEU A 146 -24.13 0.29 10.33
C LEU A 146 -23.67 0.20 8.87
N GLU A 147 -24.63 0.29 7.96
CA GLU A 147 -24.40 0.77 6.60
C GLU A 147 -24.37 2.31 6.65
N SER A 148 -23.18 2.86 6.85
CA SER A 148 -22.90 4.27 6.60
C SER A 148 -21.53 4.35 5.96
N LEU A 149 -21.49 4.24 4.63
CA LEU A 149 -20.54 4.87 3.71
C LEU A 149 -20.82 4.34 2.28
N LEU A 150 -21.86 4.90 1.67
CA LEU A 150 -21.92 5.21 0.24
C LEU A 150 -22.46 6.63 0.10
#